data_AF-A0A0F3GYB2-F1
#
_entry.id   AF-A0A0F3GYB2-F1
#
_cell.length_a   1.000
_cell.length_b   1.000
_cell.length_c   1.000
_cell.angle_alpha   90.00
_cell.angle_beta   90.00
_cell.angle_gamma   90.00
#
_symmetry.space_group_name_H-M   'P 1'
#
loop_
_entity.id
_entity.type
_entity.pdbx_description
1 polymer ?
#
loop_
_entity_poly.entity_id
_entity_poly.type
_entity_poly.pdbx_seq_one_letter_code
_entity_poly.pdbx_strand_id
1 'polypeptide(L)'
;MEKTEMRNFLLTIVALTVLSWVEMGFAGDSPVPADKVSTPGGYDNLTYKAQRAGSVRIIVKVNVVVRPIGELSQAEAASQRDMIAQAQEAVLEKLSGHNVSNSYKYKFIPHISMTVDKTALDALLALPEVGKVEEDSAMPYNAN
;
A
#
# COMPACT_ATOMS: atom_id res chain seq x y z
N MET A 1 4.26 -16.83 78.89
CA MET A 1 4.79 -15.45 78.83
C MET A 1 4.73 -15.06 77.36
N GLU A 2 3.97 -14.09 76.86
CA GLU A 2 3.30 -12.90 77.41
C GLU A 2 2.45 -12.38 76.22
N LYS A 3 1.14 -12.62 76.20
CA LYS A 3 0.02 -11.67 76.36
C LYS A 3 0.26 -10.18 75.94
N THR A 4 -0.69 -9.67 75.14
CA THR A 4 -1.13 -8.25 75.01
C THR A 4 -0.31 -7.42 73.99
N GLU A 5 -0.85 -6.68 73.01
CA GLU A 5 -2.00 -5.75 72.98
C GLU A 5 -2.68 -5.74 71.58
N MET A 6 -3.99 -5.99 71.45
CA MET A 6 -5.08 -4.98 71.41
C MET A 6 -4.78 -3.80 70.46
N ARG A 7 -5.22 -3.84 69.21
CA ARG A 7 -6.55 -3.39 68.71
C ARG A 7 -6.80 -1.90 68.92
N ASN A 8 -6.52 -1.09 67.89
CA ASN A 8 -7.14 0.21 67.55
C ASN A 8 -6.50 0.67 66.22
N PHE A 9 -7.14 1.34 65.27
CA PHE A 9 -8.51 1.74 64.94
C PHE A 9 -8.37 2.34 63.52
N LEU A 10 -9.44 2.34 62.73
CA LEU A 10 -9.68 3.18 61.53
C LEU A 10 -9.25 2.68 60.13
N LEU A 11 -10.30 2.23 59.43
CA LEU A 11 -10.63 2.37 58.02
C LEU A 11 -9.80 3.39 57.20
N THR A 12 -9.22 2.94 56.09
CA THR A 12 -9.21 3.73 54.84
C THR A 12 -9.21 2.79 53.63
N ILE A 13 -10.25 2.96 52.81
CA ILE A 13 -10.48 2.33 51.51
C ILE A 13 -9.43 2.88 50.52
N VAL A 14 -8.81 2.04 49.70
CA VAL A 14 -8.71 2.18 48.22
C VAL A 14 -8.02 0.92 47.68
N ALA A 15 -8.70 0.28 46.74
CA ALA A 15 -8.24 -0.87 45.97
C ALA A 15 -6.99 -0.52 45.15
N LEU A 16 -5.97 -1.38 45.21
CA LEU A 16 -4.82 -1.33 44.31
C LEU A 16 -4.59 -2.70 43.68
N THR A 17 -5.53 -3.11 42.82
CA THR A 17 -5.26 -4.15 41.81
C THR A 17 -4.51 -3.49 40.67
N VAL A 18 -3.18 -3.62 40.63
CA VAL A 18 -2.42 -3.31 39.43
C VAL A 18 -2.58 -4.49 38.48
N LEU A 19 -3.62 -4.43 37.64
CA LEU A 19 -3.76 -5.30 36.48
C LEU A 19 -2.57 -5.05 35.56
N SER A 20 -1.92 -6.14 35.15
CA SER A 20 -0.98 -6.21 34.05
C SER A 20 -1.57 -5.54 32.81
N TRP A 21 -0.90 -4.50 32.33
CA TRP A 21 -1.19 -3.90 31.03
C TRP A 21 -0.69 -4.85 29.96
N VAL A 22 -1.58 -5.67 29.43
CA VAL A 22 -1.43 -6.19 28.08
C VAL A 22 -1.67 -5.00 27.17
N GLU A 23 -0.61 -4.44 26.60
CA GLU A 23 -0.67 -3.56 25.43
C GLU A 23 -1.20 -4.38 24.24
N MET A 24 -2.50 -4.63 24.25
CA MET A 24 -3.26 -5.06 23.08
C MET A 24 -3.41 -3.81 22.19
N GLY A 25 -2.34 -3.49 21.47
CA GLY A 25 -2.39 -2.47 20.42
C GLY A 25 -3.31 -2.95 19.31
N PHE A 26 -4.56 -2.51 19.33
CA PHE A 26 -5.44 -2.60 18.17
C PHE A 26 -4.81 -1.80 17.04
N ALA A 27 -4.66 -2.47 15.90
CA ALA A 27 -4.30 -1.90 14.62
C ALA A 27 -5.25 -0.75 14.27
N GLY A 28 -4.82 0.49 14.50
CA GLY A 28 -5.36 1.63 13.78
C GLY A 28 -4.76 1.58 12.38
N ASP A 29 -5.62 1.49 11.36
CA ASP A 29 -5.26 1.60 9.94
C ASP A 29 -4.12 2.61 9.76
N SER A 30 -2.93 2.12 9.42
CA SER A 30 -1.96 3.01 8.79
C SER A 30 -2.66 3.53 7.54
N PRO A 31 -2.82 4.85 7.36
CA PRO A 31 -3.55 5.37 6.22
C PRO A 31 -2.80 4.92 4.96
N VAL A 32 -3.36 3.95 4.26
CA VAL A 32 -2.93 3.60 2.91
C VAL A 32 -3.04 4.91 2.13
N PRO A 33 -1.98 5.36 1.44
CA PRO A 33 -2.00 6.61 0.70
C PRO A 33 -2.92 6.47 -0.53
N ALA A 34 -4.22 6.55 -0.26
CA ALA A 34 -5.32 6.43 -1.21
C ALA A 34 -5.36 7.62 -2.19
N ASP A 35 -4.63 8.69 -1.89
CA ASP A 35 -4.39 9.83 -2.77
C ASP A 35 -3.68 9.44 -4.08
N LYS A 36 -2.95 8.32 -4.09
CA LYS A 36 -2.32 7.78 -5.31
C LYS A 36 -3.33 7.16 -6.28
N VAL A 37 -4.57 6.87 -5.87
CA VAL A 37 -5.58 6.22 -6.71
C VAL A 37 -6.41 7.27 -7.45
N SER A 38 -6.50 7.17 -8.78
CA SER A 38 -7.24 8.15 -9.61
C SER A 38 -8.46 7.60 -10.36
N THR A 39 -8.83 6.35 -10.12
CA THR A 39 -10.06 5.76 -10.66
C THR A 39 -11.32 6.39 -10.02
N PRO A 40 -12.44 6.49 -10.76
CA PRO A 40 -13.73 6.86 -10.16
C PRO A 40 -14.08 5.97 -8.95
N GLY A 41 -14.37 6.58 -7.80
CA GLY A 41 -14.58 5.88 -6.53
C GLY A 41 -13.30 5.47 -5.80
N GLY A 42 -12.13 5.84 -6.32
CA GLY A 42 -10.84 5.77 -5.64
C GLY A 42 -10.45 4.37 -5.16
N TYR A 43 -9.76 4.33 -4.03
CA TYR A 43 -9.33 3.10 -3.37
C TYR A 43 -10.48 2.15 -3.04
N ASP A 44 -11.62 2.68 -2.58
CA ASP A 44 -12.79 1.87 -2.20
C ASP A 44 -13.35 1.09 -3.38
N ASN A 45 -13.32 1.67 -4.59
CA ASN A 45 -13.75 0.96 -5.79
C ASN A 45 -12.82 -0.22 -6.13
N LEU A 46 -11.50 0.01 -6.09
CA LEU A 46 -10.51 -1.02 -6.39
C LEU A 46 -10.56 -2.16 -5.38
N THR A 47 -10.66 -1.85 -4.09
CA THR A 47 -10.74 -2.87 -3.04
C THR A 47 -12.05 -3.65 -3.09
N TYR A 48 -13.17 -3.00 -3.35
CA TYR A 48 -14.45 -3.69 -3.56
C TYR A 48 -14.36 -4.69 -4.73
N LYS A 49 -13.75 -4.30 -5.85
CA LYS A 49 -13.53 -5.20 -7.00
C LYS A 49 -12.58 -6.35 -6.64
N ALA A 50 -11.47 -6.06 -5.98
CA ALA A 50 -10.53 -7.08 -5.52
C ALA A 50 -11.16 -8.07 -4.53
N GLN A 51 -12.02 -7.61 -3.62
CA GLN A 51 -12.74 -8.47 -2.68
C GLN A 51 -13.78 -9.35 -3.38
N ARG A 52 -14.50 -8.80 -4.37
CA ARG A 52 -15.55 -9.54 -5.09
C ARG A 52 -15.01 -10.54 -6.10
N ALA A 53 -13.98 -10.16 -6.86
CA ALA A 53 -13.43 -10.97 -7.95
C ALA A 53 -12.13 -11.71 -7.53
N GLY A 54 -11.66 -11.52 -6.31
CA GLY A 54 -10.37 -12.01 -5.80
C GLY A 54 -9.17 -11.16 -6.24
N SER A 55 -9.31 -10.36 -7.30
CA SER A 55 -8.26 -9.47 -7.78
C SER A 55 -8.82 -8.33 -8.65
N VAL A 56 -7.99 -7.33 -8.93
CA VAL A 56 -8.29 -6.20 -9.81
C VAL A 56 -7.09 -5.93 -10.72
N ARG A 57 -7.36 -5.57 -11.97
CA ARG A 57 -6.30 -5.14 -12.92
C ARG A 57 -6.07 -3.64 -12.78
N ILE A 58 -4.81 -3.26 -12.69
CA ILE A 58 -4.39 -1.88 -12.50
C ILE A 58 -3.22 -1.53 -13.42
N ILE A 59 -3.09 -0.23 -13.68
CA ILE A 59 -1.92 0.42 -14.26
C ILE A 59 -1.30 1.30 -13.19
N VAL A 60 -0.01 1.08 -12.94
CA VAL A 60 0.78 1.77 -11.92
C VAL A 60 1.76 2.70 -12.62
N LYS A 61 1.77 3.98 -12.25
CA LYS A 61 2.83 4.91 -12.61
C LYS A 61 3.92 4.90 -11.53
N VAL A 62 5.14 4.59 -11.94
CA VAL A 62 6.34 4.63 -11.10
C VAL A 62 6.92 6.05 -11.09
N ASN A 63 7.38 6.49 -9.93
CA ASN A 63 7.98 7.79 -9.68
C ASN A 63 9.41 7.86 -10.23
N VAL A 64 9.52 8.14 -11.53
CA VAL A 64 10.79 8.48 -12.19
C VAL A 64 10.57 9.63 -13.16
N VAL A 65 11.54 10.55 -13.21
CA VAL A 65 11.52 11.68 -14.13
C VAL A 65 11.90 11.20 -15.52
N VAL A 66 11.06 11.48 -16.51
CA VAL A 66 11.28 11.10 -17.91
C VAL A 66 11.16 12.33 -18.82
N ARG A 67 11.98 12.38 -19.86
CA ARG A 67 11.92 13.39 -20.92
C ARG A 67 11.24 12.80 -22.17
N PRO A 68 10.59 13.63 -23.00
CA PRO A 68 10.05 13.19 -24.29
C PRO A 68 11.15 12.56 -25.16
N ILE A 69 10.91 11.34 -25.66
CA ILE A 69 11.93 10.58 -26.41
C ILE A 69 12.39 11.33 -27.67
N GLY A 70 11.51 12.10 -28.32
CA GLY A 70 11.84 12.87 -29.52
C GLY A 70 12.88 13.98 -29.29
N GLU A 71 13.17 14.33 -28.03
CA GLU A 71 14.15 15.34 -27.65
C GLU A 71 15.51 14.72 -27.25
N LEU A 72 15.60 13.38 -27.20
CA LEU A 72 16.77 12.67 -26.72
C LEU A 72 17.62 12.14 -27.88
N SER A 73 18.94 12.17 -27.72
CA SER A 73 19.84 11.36 -28.54
C SER A 73 19.58 9.86 -28.32
N GLN A 74 20.05 9.01 -29.24
CA GLN A 74 19.88 7.55 -29.10
C GLN A 74 20.50 7.00 -27.80
N ALA A 75 21.65 7.54 -27.39
CA ALA A 75 22.32 7.14 -26.15
C ALA A 75 21.52 7.58 -24.91
N GLU A 76 21.00 8.80 -24.88
CA GLU A 76 20.13 9.28 -23.79
C GLU A 76 18.82 8.50 -23.72
N ALA A 77 18.23 8.18 -24.87
CA ALA A 77 17.02 7.35 -24.93
C ALA A 77 17.27 5.92 -24.45
N ALA A 78 18.46 5.36 -24.69
CA ALA A 78 18.85 4.07 -24.13
C ALA A 78 19.00 4.16 -22.60
N SER A 79 19.74 5.15 -22.10
CA SER A 79 19.91 5.37 -20.67
C SER A 79 18.58 5.59 -19.93
N GLN A 80 17.67 6.39 -20.50
CA GLN A 80 16.34 6.60 -19.91
C GLN A 80 15.52 5.31 -19.85
N ARG A 81 15.59 4.45 -20.87
CA ARG A 81 14.91 3.14 -20.84
C ARG A 81 15.45 2.25 -19.74
N ASP A 82 16.77 2.24 -19.54
CA ASP A 82 17.40 1.45 -18.49
C ASP A 82 16.99 1.96 -17.10
N MET A 83 16.95 3.29 -16.91
CA MET A 83 16.43 3.91 -15.68
C MET A 83 14.96 3.55 -15.40
N ILE A 84 14.11 3.60 -16.43
CA ILE A 84 12.70 3.18 -16.31
C ILE A 84 12.61 1.72 -15.91
N ALA A 85 13.36 0.84 -16.57
CA ALA A 85 13.35 -0.59 -16.31
C ALA A 85 13.81 -0.92 -14.88
N GLN A 86 14.85 -0.25 -14.39
CA GLN A 86 15.35 -0.42 -13.02
C GLN A 86 14.32 0.05 -11.99
N ALA A 87 13.67 1.21 -12.21
CA ALA A 87 12.65 1.72 -11.31
C ALA A 87 11.42 0.78 -11.27
N GLN A 88 11.01 0.23 -12.41
CA GLN A 88 9.92 -0.74 -12.47
C GLN A 88 10.29 -2.05 -11.77
N GLU A 89 11.52 -2.53 -11.92
CA GLU A 89 12.01 -3.74 -11.26
C GLU A 89 12.00 -3.58 -9.74
N ALA A 90 12.49 -2.44 -9.22
CA ALA A 90 12.49 -2.16 -7.79
C ALA A 90 11.08 -2.22 -7.17
N VAL A 91 10.05 -1.81 -7.90
CA VAL A 91 8.66 -1.96 -7.44
C VAL A 91 8.24 -3.43 -7.39
N LEU A 92 8.54 -4.20 -8.44
CA LEU A 92 8.17 -5.62 -8.51
C LEU A 92 8.91 -6.47 -7.46
N GLU A 93 10.19 -6.20 -7.22
CA GLU A 93 10.99 -6.88 -6.19
C GLU A 93 10.38 -6.70 -4.79
N LYS A 94 9.96 -5.48 -4.45
CA LYS A 94 9.27 -5.18 -3.18
C LYS A 94 7.90 -5.85 -3.05
N LEU A 95 7.31 -6.27 -4.17
CA LEU A 95 6.04 -6.99 -4.22
C LEU A 95 6.21 -8.51 -4.33
N SER A 96 7.44 -9.04 -4.31
CA SER A 96 7.71 -10.48 -4.51
C SER A 96 7.04 -11.41 -3.48
N GLY A 97 6.67 -10.90 -2.30
CA GLY A 97 5.91 -11.62 -1.27
C GLY A 97 4.38 -11.46 -1.38
N HIS A 98 3.89 -10.73 -2.37
CA HIS A 98 2.48 -10.40 -2.55
C HIS A 98 1.89 -11.10 -3.78
N ASN A 99 0.57 -11.21 -3.81
CA ASN A 99 -0.15 -11.82 -4.92
C ASN A 99 -0.27 -10.84 -6.10
N VAL A 100 0.78 -10.81 -6.91
CA VAL A 100 0.86 -10.06 -8.18
C VAL A 100 0.90 -11.06 -9.33
N SER A 101 0.06 -10.84 -10.34
CA SER A 101 0.03 -11.65 -11.56
C SER A 101 -0.13 -10.77 -12.80
N ASN A 102 0.08 -11.35 -13.99
CA ASN A 102 -0.07 -10.66 -15.28
C ASN A 102 0.65 -9.30 -15.36
N SER A 103 1.84 -9.20 -14.75
CA SER A 103 2.61 -7.96 -14.74
C SER A 103 3.25 -7.69 -16.11
N TYR A 104 3.13 -6.48 -16.62
CA TYR A 104 3.76 -6.03 -17.86
C TYR A 104 4.41 -4.64 -17.69
N LYS A 105 5.71 -4.57 -17.95
CA LYS A 105 6.51 -3.34 -17.88
C LYS A 105 6.47 -2.62 -19.24
N TYR A 106 5.98 -1.38 -19.25
CA TYR A 106 6.05 -0.55 -20.46
C TYR A 106 7.47 -0.05 -20.69
N LYS A 107 7.99 -0.23 -21.90
CA LYS A 107 9.40 0.04 -22.24
C LYS A 107 9.76 1.52 -22.26
N PHE A 108 8.82 2.39 -22.62
CA PHE A 108 9.09 3.79 -22.96
C PHE A 108 8.46 4.79 -21.99
N ILE A 109 7.58 4.31 -21.11
CA ILE A 109 6.92 5.10 -20.08
C ILE A 109 7.05 4.35 -18.75
N PRO A 110 7.10 5.06 -17.61
CA PRO A 110 7.32 4.45 -16.31
C PRO A 110 6.02 3.87 -15.75
N HIS A 111 5.40 2.97 -16.50
CA HIS A 111 4.15 2.32 -16.10
C HIS A 111 4.31 0.80 -16.00
N ILE A 112 3.53 0.17 -15.14
CA ILE A 112 3.42 -1.28 -15.05
C ILE A 112 1.94 -1.62 -15.01
N SER A 113 1.46 -2.47 -15.92
CA SER A 113 0.14 -3.08 -15.72
C SER A 113 0.30 -4.37 -14.92
N MET A 114 -0.64 -4.67 -14.04
CA MET A 114 -0.62 -5.87 -13.21
C MET A 114 -2.01 -6.19 -12.66
N THR A 115 -2.20 -7.44 -12.25
CA THR A 115 -3.35 -7.89 -11.49
C THR A 115 -2.94 -8.10 -10.04
N VAL A 116 -3.66 -7.49 -9.10
CA VAL A 116 -3.37 -7.54 -7.65
C VAL A 116 -4.60 -7.91 -6.86
N ASP A 117 -4.43 -8.61 -5.73
CA ASP A 117 -5.46 -8.70 -4.70
C ASP A 117 -5.45 -7.45 -3.79
N LYS A 118 -6.34 -7.42 -2.79
CA LYS A 118 -6.42 -6.28 -1.85
C LYS A 118 -5.10 -6.09 -1.10
N THR A 119 -4.51 -7.16 -0.58
CA THR A 119 -3.29 -7.08 0.24
C THR A 119 -2.10 -6.58 -0.59
N ALA A 120 -1.99 -7.04 -1.84
CA ALA A 120 -0.99 -6.56 -2.79
C ALA A 120 -1.23 -5.09 -3.19
N LEU A 121 -2.49 -4.67 -3.36
CA LEU A 121 -2.83 -3.26 -3.61
C LEU A 121 -2.42 -2.35 -2.44
N ASP A 122 -2.68 -2.79 -1.20
CA ASP A 122 -2.31 -2.04 0.01
C ASP A 122 -0.78 -1.89 0.11
N ALA A 123 -0.05 -2.98 -0.11
CA ALA A 123 1.42 -2.98 -0.11
C ALA A 123 1.99 -2.08 -1.22
N LEU A 124 1.43 -2.15 -2.42
CA LEU A 124 1.80 -1.31 -3.56
C LEU A 124 1.63 0.18 -3.25
N LEU A 125 0.49 0.57 -2.67
CA LEU A 125 0.21 1.98 -2.35
C LEU A 125 1.16 2.51 -1.28
N ALA A 126 1.60 1.68 -0.34
CA ALA A 126 2.59 2.06 0.66
C ALA A 126 3.99 2.37 0.08
N LEU A 127 4.30 1.95 -1.15
CA LEU A 127 5.60 2.17 -1.76
C LEU A 127 5.80 3.64 -2.17
N PRO A 128 6.89 4.32 -1.74
CA PRO A 128 7.19 5.68 -2.18
C PRO A 128 7.53 5.77 -3.67
N GLU A 129 7.97 4.67 -4.28
CA GLU A 129 8.23 4.58 -5.72
C GLU A 129 6.94 4.59 -6.55
N VAL A 130 5.77 4.36 -5.94
CA VAL A 130 4.48 4.41 -6.64
C VAL A 130 3.92 5.82 -6.57
N GLY A 131 3.70 6.42 -7.74
CA GLY A 131 3.17 7.77 -7.89
C GLY A 131 1.67 7.82 -8.14
N LYS A 132 1.16 6.88 -8.95
CA LYS A 132 -0.25 6.84 -9.33
C LYS A 132 -0.70 5.42 -9.59
N VAL A 133 -1.94 5.10 -9.26
CA VAL A 133 -2.59 3.83 -9.56
C VAL A 133 -3.95 4.10 -10.18
N GLU A 134 -4.22 3.42 -11.28
CA GLU A 134 -5.48 3.49 -12.02
C GLU A 134 -5.95 2.08 -12.35
N GLU A 135 -7.27 1.89 -12.40
CA GLU A 135 -7.87 0.66 -12.90
C GLU A 135 -7.61 0.46 -14.40
N ASP A 136 -7.22 -0.76 -14.77
CA ASP A 136 -7.13 -1.18 -16.17
C ASP A 136 -8.49 -1.72 -16.65
N SER A 137 -9.40 -0.77 -16.92
CA SER A 137 -10.75 -1.05 -17.43
C SER A 137 -10.85 -0.70 -18.91
N ALA A 138 -11.56 -1.54 -19.67
CA ALA A 138 -11.91 -1.22 -21.04
C ALA A 138 -12.78 0.05 -21.08
N MET A 139 -12.43 1.00 -21.94
CA MET A 139 -13.32 2.12 -22.22
C MET A 139 -14.59 1.59 -22.89
N PRO A 140 -15.79 1.95 -22.41
CA PRO A 140 -17.01 1.59 -23.10
C PRO A 140 -17.03 2.25 -24.47
N TYR A 141 -17.22 1.46 -25.53
CA TYR A 141 -17.39 1.99 -26.87
C TYR A 141 -18.73 2.73 -26.96
N ASN A 142 -18.68 4.05 -27.20
CA ASN A 142 -19.86 4.86 -27.47
C ASN A 142 -20.08 4.97 -28.98
N ALA A 143 -20.96 4.11 -29.53
CA ALA A 143 -21.48 4.31 -30.87
C ALA A 143 -22.41 5.54 -30.85
N ASN A 144 -21.96 6.68 -31.39
CA ASN A 144 -22.83 7.80 -31.72
C ASN A 144 -23.38 7.63 -33.14
#